data_AF-A0A6L3GLG2-F1
#
_entry.id   AF-A0A6L3GLG2-F1
#
_cell.length_a   1.000
_cell.length_b   1.000
_cell.length_c   1.000
_cell.angle_alpha   90.00
_cell.angle_beta   90.00
_cell.angle_gamma   90.00
#
_symmetry.space_group_name_H-M   'P 1'
#
loop_
_entity.id
_entity.type
_entity.pdbx_description
1 polymer ?
#
loop_
_entity_poly.entity_id
_entity_poly.type
_entity_poly.pdbx_seq_one_letter_code
_entity_poly.pdbx_strand_id
1 'polypeptide(L)'
;VYKYAIMGAIYLDKILNIHLSEQILENNEVLVRNDLTQLLPGHNYTELEHHWDLAYGYYDFWKTLAQSDGLPALKDCHLRISRSFVKGRALMTTSQYDEMRLQADTIRQELSRVVAIRAMHLLVGPNTLANLKENPRRAFRLLSQAYGLIYAAQFARNMEGKSFLTNEETGILLHELEKGDGLWDKERLLGREQTEGALYNLAVRIGEKFDVSPEDIKK
;
A
#
# COMPACT_ATOMS: atom_id res chain seq x y z
N VAL A 1 17.17 -0.62 -7.35
CA VAL A 1 16.36 0.25 -8.23
C VAL A 1 14.86 -0.11 -8.24
N TYR A 2 14.41 -1.35 -8.05
CA TYR A 2 12.97 -1.67 -7.96
C TYR A 2 12.52 -2.14 -6.56
N LYS A 3 13.04 -1.50 -5.49
CA LYS A 3 12.88 -2.03 -4.12
C LYS A 3 11.43 -2.25 -3.68
N TYR A 4 10.49 -1.45 -4.21
CA TYR A 4 9.07 -1.57 -3.88
C TYR A 4 8.31 -2.60 -4.73
N ALA A 5 8.86 -3.07 -5.84
CA ALA A 5 8.20 -4.07 -6.68
C ALA A 5 8.11 -5.41 -5.95
N ILE A 6 9.23 -5.91 -5.41
CA ILE A 6 9.25 -7.19 -4.70
C ILE A 6 8.90 -7.00 -3.22
N MET A 7 9.66 -6.15 -2.50
CA MET A 7 9.47 -6.03 -1.04
C MET A 7 8.18 -5.27 -0.69
N GLY A 8 7.83 -4.24 -1.46
CA GLY A 8 6.57 -3.52 -1.25
C GLY A 8 5.37 -4.43 -1.46
N ALA A 9 5.32 -5.15 -2.58
CA ALA A 9 4.26 -6.11 -2.87
C ALA A 9 4.16 -7.23 -1.83
N ILE A 10 5.27 -7.94 -1.56
CA ILE A 10 5.26 -9.07 -0.62
C ILE A 10 4.81 -8.64 0.76
N TYR A 11 5.32 -7.52 1.28
CA TYR A 11 4.94 -7.08 2.62
C TYR A 11 3.53 -6.53 2.67
N LEU A 12 3.05 -5.82 1.64
CA LEU A 12 1.66 -5.38 1.61
C LEU A 12 0.70 -6.57 1.56
N ASP A 13 1.03 -7.58 0.74
CA ASP A 13 0.27 -8.82 0.63
C ASP A 13 0.26 -9.61 1.95
N LYS A 14 1.43 -9.77 2.57
CA LYS A 14 1.55 -10.42 3.89
C LYS A 14 0.69 -9.71 4.93
N ILE A 15 0.69 -8.38 4.98
CA ILE A 15 -0.11 -7.62 5.93
C ILE A 15 -1.60 -7.80 5.64
N LEU A 16 -2.05 -7.48 4.43
CA LEU A 16 -3.48 -7.29 4.13
C LEU A 16 -4.22 -8.56 3.70
N ASN A 17 -3.54 -9.49 3.01
CA ASN A 17 -4.17 -10.68 2.42
C ASN A 17 -3.87 -11.98 3.17
N ILE A 18 -2.84 -11.99 4.02
CA ILE A 18 -2.43 -13.18 4.78
C ILE A 18 -2.72 -13.00 6.27
N HIS A 19 -2.16 -11.98 6.90
CA HIS A 19 -2.20 -11.87 8.36
C HIS A 19 -3.41 -11.12 8.89
N LEU A 20 -3.90 -10.09 8.18
CA LEU A 20 -5.13 -9.37 8.51
C LEU A 20 -6.31 -9.73 7.59
N SER A 21 -6.29 -10.95 7.03
CA SER A 21 -7.37 -11.45 6.19
C SER A 21 -8.56 -11.91 7.03
N GLU A 22 -9.74 -11.87 6.43
CA GLU A 22 -10.98 -12.38 7.05
C GLU A 22 -10.87 -13.87 7.42
N GLN A 23 -10.14 -14.64 6.61
CA GLN A 23 -9.84 -16.06 6.86
C GLN A 23 -9.13 -16.32 8.20
N ILE A 24 -8.47 -15.31 8.77
CA ILE A 24 -7.86 -15.35 10.10
C ILE A 24 -8.74 -14.62 11.10
N LEU A 25 -9.13 -13.38 10.81
CA LEU A 25 -9.80 -12.48 11.77
C LEU A 25 -11.27 -12.84 12.05
N GLU A 26 -11.89 -13.67 11.22
CA GLU A 26 -13.26 -14.16 11.36
C GLU A 26 -13.33 -15.68 11.57
N ASN A 27 -12.20 -16.36 11.62
CA ASN A 27 -12.17 -17.80 11.82
C ASN A 27 -12.54 -18.15 13.26
N ASN A 28 -13.74 -18.71 13.43
CA ASN A 28 -14.28 -19.05 14.74
C ASN A 28 -13.36 -19.98 15.56
N GLU A 29 -12.67 -20.93 14.93
CA GLU A 29 -11.73 -21.80 15.65
C GLU A 29 -10.53 -21.01 16.19
N VAL A 30 -10.01 -20.05 15.42
CA VAL A 30 -8.90 -19.19 15.84
C VAL A 30 -9.34 -18.29 16.99
N LEU A 31 -10.55 -17.71 16.92
CA LEU A 31 -11.10 -16.86 17.97
C LEU A 31 -11.39 -17.63 19.27
N VAL A 32 -12.02 -18.81 19.18
CA VAL A 32 -12.27 -19.67 20.35
C VAL A 32 -10.95 -20.10 20.99
N ARG A 33 -9.93 -20.47 20.20
CA ARG A 33 -8.61 -20.81 20.72
C ARG A 33 -7.94 -19.62 21.40
N ASN A 34 -8.16 -18.40 20.91
CA ASN A 34 -7.69 -17.19 21.58
C ASN A 34 -8.40 -16.96 22.92
N ASP A 35 -9.72 -17.11 23.00
CA ASP A 35 -10.51 -16.98 24.24
C ASP A 35 -10.07 -17.98 25.31
N LEU A 36 -9.78 -19.22 24.88
CA LEU A 36 -9.25 -20.27 25.76
C LEU A 36 -7.76 -20.06 26.11
N THR A 37 -7.13 -19.00 25.62
CA THR A 37 -5.69 -18.73 25.79
C THR A 37 -4.84 -19.93 25.36
N GLN A 38 -5.26 -20.63 24.29
CA GLN A 38 -4.53 -21.77 23.78
C GLN A 38 -3.28 -21.28 23.04
N LEU A 39 -2.13 -21.47 23.68
CA LEU A 39 -0.83 -21.07 23.14
C LEU A 39 -0.36 -22.04 22.06
N LEU A 40 0.35 -21.51 21.06
CA LEU A 40 1.05 -22.35 20.10
C LEU A 40 2.20 -23.12 20.79
N PRO A 41 2.47 -24.39 20.40
CA PRO A 41 3.51 -25.20 21.05
C PRO A 41 4.88 -24.50 21.08
N GLY A 42 5.45 -24.33 22.27
CA GLY A 42 6.75 -23.69 22.46
C GLY A 42 6.72 -22.15 22.41
N HIS A 43 5.54 -21.53 22.34
CA HIS A 43 5.37 -20.09 22.25
C HIS A 43 4.52 -19.53 23.39
N ASN A 44 4.58 -18.21 23.57
CA ASN A 44 3.86 -17.46 24.60
C ASN A 44 2.73 -16.59 24.01
N TYR A 45 2.22 -16.97 22.84
CA TYR A 45 1.16 -16.28 22.12
C TYR A 45 0.18 -17.28 21.50
N THR A 46 -1.05 -16.81 21.27
CA THR A 46 -2.06 -17.55 20.51
C THR A 46 -1.82 -17.40 19.00
N GLU A 47 -2.53 -18.19 18.18
CA GLU A 47 -2.46 -18.05 16.72
C GLU A 47 -2.92 -16.67 16.24
N LEU A 48 -4.02 -16.14 16.81
CA LEU A 48 -4.55 -14.82 16.43
C LEU A 48 -3.54 -13.71 16.72
N GLU A 49 -2.97 -13.73 17.92
CA GLU A 49 -1.93 -12.77 18.34
C GLU A 49 -0.70 -12.86 17.43
N HIS A 50 -0.29 -14.07 17.08
CA HIS A 50 0.84 -14.29 16.18
C HIS A 50 0.63 -13.65 14.80
N HIS A 51 -0.53 -13.86 14.18
CA HIS A 51 -0.85 -13.24 12.89
C HIS A 51 -0.83 -11.71 12.99
N TRP A 52 -1.43 -11.15 14.02
CA TRP A 52 -1.46 -9.69 14.23
C TRP A 52 -0.06 -9.10 14.41
N ASP A 53 0.77 -9.75 15.22
CA ASP A 53 2.13 -9.28 15.51
C ASP A 53 3.04 -9.44 14.28
N LEU A 54 2.85 -10.48 13.45
CA LEU A 54 3.51 -10.61 12.15
C LEU A 54 3.10 -9.50 11.18
N ALA A 55 1.81 -9.17 11.08
CA ALA A 55 1.34 -8.04 10.27
C ALA A 55 2.01 -6.73 10.70
N TYR A 56 2.11 -6.49 12.02
CA TYR A 56 2.81 -5.32 12.55
C TYR A 56 4.31 -5.33 12.20
N GLY A 57 4.97 -6.50 12.27
CA GLY A 57 6.37 -6.66 11.88
C GLY A 57 6.61 -6.31 10.41
N TYR A 58 5.77 -6.81 9.50
CA TYR A 58 5.87 -6.48 8.07
C TYR A 58 5.55 -5.01 7.76
N TYR A 59 4.71 -4.36 8.58
CA TYR A 59 4.42 -2.93 8.44
C TYR A 59 5.66 -2.05 8.63
N ASP A 60 6.70 -2.49 9.34
CA ASP A 60 7.91 -1.67 9.55
C ASP A 60 8.55 -1.20 8.22
N PHE A 61 8.51 -2.03 7.18
CA PHE A 61 8.94 -1.64 5.84
C PHE A 61 8.08 -0.51 5.25
N TRP A 62 6.76 -0.59 5.42
CA TRP A 62 5.77 0.37 4.92
C TRP A 62 5.67 1.63 5.77
N LYS A 63 6.15 1.62 7.00
CA LYS A 63 6.09 2.74 7.94
C LYS A 63 6.69 4.02 7.37
N THR A 64 7.82 3.91 6.67
CA THR A 64 8.46 5.07 6.01
C THR A 64 7.62 5.62 4.87
N LEU A 65 6.94 4.76 4.10
CA LEU A 65 6.01 5.19 3.05
C LEU A 65 4.76 5.86 3.63
N ALA A 66 4.32 5.45 4.82
CA ALA A 66 3.16 6.03 5.50
C ALA A 66 3.43 7.37 6.21
N GLN A 67 4.69 7.82 6.28
CA GLN A 67 5.02 9.16 6.77
C GLN A 67 4.49 10.24 5.80
N SER A 68 4.34 11.47 6.28
CA SER A 68 3.86 12.56 5.43
C SER A 68 4.91 13.00 4.41
N ASP A 69 6.16 13.22 4.83
CA ASP A 69 7.25 13.77 3.99
C ASP A 69 6.88 15.03 3.19
N GLY A 70 6.01 15.86 3.77
CA GLY A 70 5.47 17.07 3.15
C GLY A 70 4.29 16.82 2.23
N LEU A 71 3.69 15.62 2.22
CA LEU A 71 2.42 15.32 1.56
C LEU A 71 1.28 15.46 2.59
N PRO A 72 0.43 16.51 2.48
CA PRO A 72 -0.67 16.73 3.41
C PRO A 72 -1.66 15.56 3.46
N ALA A 73 -1.90 14.88 2.33
CA ALA A 73 -2.79 13.73 2.28
C ALA A 73 -2.33 12.55 3.17
N LEU A 74 -1.04 12.45 3.49
CA LEU A 74 -0.49 11.42 4.38
C LEU A 74 -0.27 11.92 5.82
N LYS A 75 -0.80 13.10 6.16
CA LYS A 75 -0.70 13.64 7.52
C LYS A 75 -1.23 12.64 8.54
N ASP A 76 -0.40 12.36 9.55
CA ASP A 76 -0.66 11.43 10.66
C ASP A 76 -1.02 9.98 10.27
N CYS A 77 -0.89 9.60 9.00
CA CYS A 77 -1.24 8.26 8.50
C CYS A 77 -0.48 7.15 9.25
N HIS A 78 0.86 7.26 9.31
CA HIS A 78 1.67 6.29 10.07
C HIS A 78 1.28 6.18 11.56
N LEU A 79 0.81 7.28 12.18
CA LEU A 79 0.34 7.27 13.57
C LEU A 79 -1.00 6.55 13.69
N ARG A 80 -1.94 6.79 12.77
CA ARG A 80 -3.22 6.08 12.73
C ARG A 80 -3.00 4.57 12.59
N ILE A 81 -2.19 4.14 11.63
CA ILE A 81 -1.83 2.73 11.43
C ILE A 81 -1.21 2.14 12.71
N SER A 82 -0.20 2.81 13.28
CA SER A 82 0.48 2.30 14.48
C SER A 82 -0.46 2.19 15.69
N ARG A 83 -1.36 3.17 15.87
CA ARG A 83 -2.36 3.15 16.94
C ARG A 83 -3.38 2.04 16.73
N SER A 84 -3.82 1.80 15.49
CA SER A 84 -4.73 0.70 15.17
C SER A 84 -4.12 -0.66 15.49
N PHE A 85 -2.84 -0.89 15.16
CA PHE A 85 -2.15 -2.12 15.56
C PHE A 85 -2.11 -2.31 17.07
N VAL A 86 -1.72 -1.27 17.83
CA VAL A 86 -1.67 -1.32 19.30
C VAL A 86 -3.06 -1.57 19.89
N LYS A 87 -4.08 -0.83 19.42
CA LYS A 87 -5.45 -0.97 19.92
C LYS A 87 -6.02 -2.36 19.60
N GLY A 88 -5.85 -2.85 18.37
CA GLY A 88 -6.36 -4.18 17.99
C GLY A 88 -5.71 -5.30 18.80
N ARG A 89 -4.40 -5.21 19.06
CA ARG A 89 -3.69 -6.18 19.90
C ARG A 89 -4.24 -6.23 21.33
N ALA A 90 -4.59 -5.09 21.90
CA ALA A 90 -5.18 -4.99 23.24
C ALA A 90 -6.63 -5.53 23.28
N LEU A 91 -7.41 -5.29 22.23
CA LEU A 91 -8.80 -5.75 22.13
C LEU A 91 -8.90 -7.29 22.11
N MET A 92 -7.94 -7.97 21.48
CA MET A 92 -7.82 -9.44 21.48
C MET A 92 -7.75 -10.05 22.88
N THR A 93 -7.07 -9.38 23.82
CA THR A 93 -6.94 -9.86 25.22
C THR A 93 -8.27 -9.79 25.98
N THR A 94 -9.22 -9.00 25.49
CA THR A 94 -10.57 -8.83 26.07
C THR A 94 -11.67 -9.40 25.18
N SER A 95 -11.32 -10.21 24.18
CA SER A 95 -12.24 -10.84 23.24
C SER A 95 -13.15 -9.87 22.46
N GLN A 96 -12.75 -8.60 22.33
CA GLN A 96 -13.50 -7.56 21.60
C GLN A 96 -13.21 -7.64 20.09
N TYR A 97 -13.60 -8.74 19.45
CA TYR A 97 -13.21 -9.06 18.09
C TYR A 97 -13.83 -8.15 17.01
N ASP A 98 -15.04 -7.65 17.23
CA ASP A 98 -15.66 -6.67 16.31
C ASP A 98 -14.84 -5.37 16.25
N GLU A 99 -14.51 -4.81 17.41
CA GLU A 99 -13.70 -3.59 17.53
C GLU A 99 -12.27 -3.80 17.00
N MET A 100 -11.72 -5.01 17.16
CA MET A 100 -10.43 -5.40 16.63
C MET A 100 -10.45 -5.41 15.09
N ARG A 101 -11.49 -5.98 14.48
CA ARG A 101 -11.68 -5.96 13.02
C ARG A 101 -11.78 -4.55 12.48
N LEU A 102 -12.48 -3.64 13.18
CA LEU A 102 -12.49 -2.21 12.81
C LEU A 102 -11.07 -1.58 12.80
N GLN A 103 -10.16 -2.03 13.66
CA GLN A 103 -8.76 -1.59 13.60
C GLN A 103 -8.03 -2.16 12.36
N ALA A 104 -8.29 -3.42 12.00
CA ALA A 104 -7.75 -4.02 10.79
C ALA A 104 -8.24 -3.29 9.53
N ASP A 105 -9.52 -2.91 9.48
CA ASP A 105 -10.09 -2.14 8.37
C ASP A 105 -9.45 -0.76 8.25
N THR A 106 -9.17 -0.11 9.38
CA THR A 106 -8.44 1.16 9.40
C THR A 106 -7.03 1.00 8.83
N ILE A 107 -6.30 -0.04 9.23
CA ILE A 107 -4.95 -0.35 8.71
C ILE A 107 -5.01 -0.58 7.20
N ARG A 108 -6.01 -1.36 6.75
CA ARG A 108 -6.22 -1.71 5.36
C ARG A 108 -6.51 -0.47 4.50
N GLN A 109 -7.42 0.38 4.93
CA GLN A 109 -7.75 1.63 4.24
C GLN A 109 -6.53 2.56 4.15
N GLU A 110 -5.81 2.77 5.25
CA GLU A 110 -4.66 3.67 5.29
C GLU A 110 -3.50 3.17 4.43
N LEU A 111 -3.13 1.88 4.50
CA LEU A 111 -2.05 1.33 3.68
C LEU A 111 -2.40 1.31 2.18
N SER A 112 -3.65 1.01 1.83
CA SER A 112 -4.15 1.11 0.46
C SER A 112 -4.06 2.54 -0.08
N ARG A 113 -4.38 3.53 0.74
CA ARG A 113 -4.23 4.95 0.37
C ARG A 113 -2.77 5.38 0.26
N VAL A 114 -1.88 4.87 1.11
CA VAL A 114 -0.42 5.12 1.05
C VAL A 114 0.18 4.65 -0.26
N VAL A 115 -0.13 3.42 -0.72
CA VAL A 115 0.45 2.89 -1.96
C VAL A 115 0.07 3.75 -3.16
N ALA A 116 -1.20 4.18 -3.26
CA ALA A 116 -1.69 5.04 -4.33
C ALA A 116 -1.03 6.42 -4.30
N ILE A 117 -1.08 7.12 -3.16
CA ILE A 117 -0.50 8.46 -3.02
C ILE A 117 1.00 8.45 -3.35
N ARG A 118 1.75 7.46 -2.85
CA ARG A 118 3.19 7.38 -3.09
C ARG A 118 3.52 7.00 -4.54
N ALA A 119 2.75 6.12 -5.17
CA ALA A 119 2.89 5.81 -6.59
C ALA A 119 2.65 7.08 -7.44
N MET A 120 1.53 7.76 -7.23
CA MET A 120 1.17 8.99 -7.93
C MET A 120 2.23 10.09 -7.71
N HIS A 121 2.66 10.32 -6.45
CA HIS A 121 3.68 11.33 -6.16
C HIS A 121 5.04 11.01 -6.81
N LEU A 122 5.41 9.74 -6.95
CA LEU A 122 6.63 9.37 -7.66
C LEU A 122 6.50 9.50 -9.18
N LEU A 123 5.29 9.41 -9.74
CA LEU A 123 5.04 9.68 -11.16
C LEU A 123 5.05 11.18 -11.48
N VAL A 124 4.28 11.98 -10.73
CA VAL A 124 4.00 13.39 -11.08
C VAL A 124 4.49 14.41 -10.06
N GLY A 125 5.23 13.99 -9.04
CA GLY A 125 5.80 14.89 -8.05
C GLY A 125 6.81 15.87 -8.68
N PRO A 126 7.02 17.04 -8.04
CA PRO A 126 7.85 18.11 -8.60
C PRO A 126 9.28 17.65 -8.90
N ASN A 127 9.85 16.81 -8.04
CA ASN A 127 11.19 16.26 -8.25
C ASN A 127 11.27 15.33 -9.47
N THR A 128 10.26 14.48 -9.69
CA THR A 128 10.23 13.60 -10.86
C THR A 128 10.12 14.41 -12.13
N LEU A 129 9.18 15.37 -12.17
CA LEU A 129 8.96 16.20 -13.36
C LEU A 129 10.14 17.12 -13.66
N ALA A 130 10.76 17.74 -12.65
CA ALA A 130 11.96 18.55 -12.82
C ALA A 130 13.13 17.71 -13.35
N ASN A 131 13.39 16.54 -12.74
CA ASN A 131 14.44 15.63 -13.18
C ASN A 131 14.20 15.16 -14.62
N LEU A 132 12.97 14.81 -14.99
CA LEU A 132 12.65 14.32 -16.33
C LEU A 132 12.81 15.41 -17.40
N LYS A 133 12.47 16.66 -17.06
CA LYS A 133 12.69 17.82 -17.94
C LYS A 133 14.18 18.10 -18.15
N GLU A 134 14.99 18.04 -17.10
CA GLU A 134 16.43 18.31 -17.17
C GLU A 134 17.23 17.15 -17.77
N ASN A 135 17.09 15.95 -17.20
CA ASN A 135 17.80 14.74 -17.62
C ASN A 135 17.03 13.47 -17.18
N PRO A 136 16.43 12.71 -18.12
CA PRO A 136 15.66 11.50 -17.82
C PRO A 136 16.36 10.48 -16.90
N ARG A 137 17.69 10.38 -16.97
CA ARG A 137 18.48 9.49 -16.09
C ARG A 137 18.33 9.83 -14.60
N ARG A 138 18.12 11.11 -14.26
CA ARG A 138 17.88 11.54 -12.87
C ARG A 138 16.49 11.14 -12.36
N ALA A 139 15.50 11.03 -13.26
CA ALA A 139 14.15 10.61 -12.92
C ALA A 139 14.00 9.09 -12.80
N PHE A 140 14.87 8.32 -13.46
CA PHE A 140 14.79 6.85 -13.55
C PHE A 140 14.58 6.16 -12.19
N ARG A 141 15.32 6.57 -11.14
CA ARG A 141 15.16 5.99 -9.79
C ARG A 141 13.77 6.22 -9.20
N LEU A 142 13.16 7.38 -9.45
CA LEU A 142 11.82 7.71 -8.93
C LEU A 142 10.76 6.94 -9.72
N LEU A 143 10.88 6.90 -11.04
CA LEU A 143 9.98 6.15 -11.91
C LEU A 143 10.04 4.64 -11.66
N SER A 144 11.23 4.07 -11.41
CA SER A 144 11.36 2.66 -11.04
C SER A 144 10.76 2.34 -9.67
N GLN A 145 10.78 3.30 -8.74
CA GLN A 145 10.09 3.18 -7.46
C GLN A 145 8.57 3.29 -7.65
N ALA A 146 8.08 4.18 -8.52
CA ALA A 146 6.68 4.29 -8.88
C ALA A 146 6.17 2.97 -9.48
N TYR A 147 6.89 2.41 -10.46
CA TYR A 147 6.62 1.11 -11.06
C TYR A 147 6.40 0.04 -9.98
N GLY A 148 7.32 -0.03 -9.01
CA GLY A 148 7.21 -1.01 -7.93
C GLY A 148 5.97 -0.82 -7.05
N LEU A 149 5.55 0.42 -6.80
CA LEU A 149 4.34 0.70 -6.03
C LEU A 149 3.06 0.45 -6.85
N ILE A 150 3.07 0.71 -8.15
CA ILE A 150 1.97 0.34 -9.05
C ILE A 150 1.80 -1.18 -9.02
N TYR A 151 2.90 -1.94 -9.12
CA TYR A 151 2.85 -3.39 -8.98
C TYR A 151 2.31 -3.81 -7.60
N ALA A 152 2.75 -3.17 -6.51
CA ALA A 152 2.26 -3.49 -5.17
C ALA A 152 0.77 -3.16 -4.97
N ALA A 153 0.21 -2.19 -5.70
CA ALA A 153 -1.15 -1.71 -5.53
C ALA A 153 -2.22 -2.81 -5.78
N GLN A 154 -1.92 -3.86 -6.55
CA GLN A 154 -2.83 -5.01 -6.73
C GLN A 154 -3.09 -5.80 -5.44
N PHE A 155 -2.23 -5.66 -4.44
CA PHE A 155 -2.37 -6.32 -3.12
C PHE A 155 -3.09 -5.45 -2.10
N ALA A 156 -3.36 -4.18 -2.44
CA ALA A 156 -4.19 -3.30 -1.64
C ALA A 156 -5.64 -3.80 -1.64
N ARG A 157 -6.32 -3.58 -0.52
CA ARG A 157 -7.70 -4.03 -0.29
C ARG A 157 -8.54 -2.90 0.29
N ASN A 158 -9.82 -2.82 -0.07
CA ASN A 158 -10.79 -1.94 0.58
C ASN A 158 -11.27 -2.57 1.90
N MET A 159 -12.10 -1.86 2.68
CA MET A 159 -12.57 -2.36 3.97
C MET A 159 -13.29 -3.73 3.88
N GLU A 160 -13.92 -4.04 2.75
CA GLU A 160 -14.61 -5.31 2.45
C GLU A 160 -13.66 -6.43 1.96
N GLY A 161 -12.34 -6.25 2.08
CA GLY A 161 -11.37 -7.27 1.65
C GLY A 161 -11.24 -7.43 0.13
N LYS A 162 -11.83 -6.55 -0.68
CA LYS A 162 -11.76 -6.57 -2.15
C LYS A 162 -10.57 -5.77 -2.68
N SER A 163 -9.92 -6.30 -3.72
CA SER A 163 -8.83 -5.62 -4.44
C SER A 163 -9.29 -4.31 -5.10
N PHE A 164 -8.47 -3.26 -4.96
CA PHE A 164 -8.64 -2.01 -5.72
C PHE A 164 -8.27 -2.14 -7.19
N LEU A 165 -7.25 -2.96 -7.47
CA LEU A 165 -6.75 -3.26 -8.80
C LEU A 165 -6.61 -4.76 -8.97
N THR A 166 -7.00 -5.28 -10.14
CA THR A 166 -6.67 -6.65 -10.52
C THR A 166 -5.23 -6.75 -11.02
N ASN A 167 -4.72 -7.99 -11.12
CA ASN A 167 -3.42 -8.24 -11.74
C ASN A 167 -3.39 -7.78 -13.20
N GLU A 168 -4.49 -7.97 -13.93
CA GLU A 168 -4.63 -7.54 -15.33
C GLU A 168 -4.60 -6.02 -15.46
N GLU A 169 -5.41 -5.30 -14.66
CA GLU A 169 -5.43 -3.83 -14.66
C GLU A 169 -4.05 -3.26 -14.29
N THR A 170 -3.37 -3.89 -13.33
CA THR A 170 -2.01 -3.52 -12.94
C THR A 170 -1.02 -3.75 -14.08
N GLY A 171 -1.13 -4.89 -14.77
CA GLY A 171 -0.31 -5.21 -15.94
C GLY A 171 -0.49 -4.20 -17.07
N ILE A 172 -1.73 -3.75 -17.33
CA ILE A 172 -2.02 -2.70 -18.31
C ILE A 172 -1.30 -1.39 -17.94
N LEU A 173 -1.43 -0.92 -16.70
CA LEU A 173 -0.78 0.32 -16.25
C LEU A 173 0.75 0.26 -16.39
N LEU A 174 1.36 -0.87 -16.03
CA LEU A 174 2.81 -1.07 -16.13
C LEU A 174 3.27 -1.17 -17.59
N HIS A 175 2.51 -1.87 -18.45
CA HIS A 175 2.81 -1.98 -19.87
C HIS A 175 2.77 -0.61 -20.56
N GLU A 176 1.76 0.20 -20.26
CA GLU A 176 1.67 1.57 -20.77
C GLU A 176 2.82 2.46 -20.28
N LEU A 177 3.23 2.33 -19.01
CA LEU A 177 4.38 3.05 -18.47
C LEU A 177 5.68 2.71 -19.20
N GLU A 178 5.85 1.43 -19.59
CA GLU A 178 7.03 0.90 -20.27
C GLU A 178 6.97 0.94 -21.80
N LYS A 179 5.91 1.51 -22.39
CA LYS A 179 5.75 1.62 -23.85
C LYS A 179 6.89 2.42 -24.51
N GLY A 180 7.20 2.11 -25.77
CA GLY A 180 8.25 2.79 -26.53
C GLY A 180 9.64 2.59 -25.92
N ASP A 181 10.37 3.68 -25.68
CA ASP A 181 11.67 3.64 -24.99
C ASP A 181 11.52 3.51 -23.45
N GLY A 182 10.35 3.10 -22.98
CA GLY A 182 10.04 2.85 -21.57
C GLY A 182 10.25 4.07 -20.70
N LEU A 183 10.95 3.90 -19.57
CA LEU A 183 11.21 4.99 -18.61
C LEU A 183 12.16 6.09 -19.15
N TRP A 184 12.64 5.96 -20.38
CA TRP A 184 13.53 6.92 -21.06
C TRP A 184 12.79 7.81 -22.07
N ASP A 185 11.55 7.46 -22.42
CA ASP A 185 10.73 8.17 -23.41
C ASP A 185 10.19 9.49 -22.85
N LYS A 186 11.04 10.52 -22.81
CA LYS A 186 10.71 11.82 -22.22
C LYS A 186 9.47 12.47 -22.85
N GLU A 187 9.32 12.38 -24.17
CA GLU A 187 8.23 13.04 -24.89
C GLU A 187 6.87 12.42 -24.54
N ARG A 188 6.77 11.09 -24.52
CA ARG A 188 5.56 10.38 -24.10
C ARG A 188 5.28 10.57 -22.62
N LEU A 189 6.28 10.41 -21.76
CA LEU A 189 6.11 10.50 -20.31
C LEU A 189 5.66 11.90 -19.86
N LEU A 190 6.08 12.96 -20.56
CA LEU A 190 5.63 14.35 -20.38
C LEU A 190 4.49 14.75 -21.32
N GLY A 191 3.85 13.77 -21.97
CA GLY A 191 2.73 13.96 -22.87
C GLY A 191 1.51 14.59 -22.19
N ARG A 192 0.48 14.86 -22.99
CA ARG A 192 -0.78 15.41 -22.48
C ARG A 192 -1.52 14.36 -21.64
N GLU A 193 -2.53 14.81 -20.89
CA GLU A 193 -3.27 13.95 -19.96
C GLU A 193 -4.00 12.78 -20.65
N GLN A 194 -4.27 12.87 -21.95
CA GLN A 194 -4.91 11.81 -22.75
C GLN A 194 -3.88 10.89 -23.44
N THR A 195 -2.59 11.20 -23.33
CA THR A 195 -1.53 10.39 -23.94
C THR A 195 -1.36 9.11 -23.13
N GLU A 196 -1.54 7.98 -23.79
CA GLU A 196 -1.30 6.65 -23.21
C GLU A 196 0.14 6.55 -22.67
N GLY A 197 0.27 6.08 -21.43
CA GLY A 197 1.56 5.98 -20.74
C GLY A 197 2.16 7.32 -20.28
N ALA A 198 1.50 8.46 -20.49
CA ALA A 198 1.94 9.71 -19.86
C ALA A 198 1.79 9.61 -18.34
N LEU A 199 2.76 10.17 -17.61
CA LEU A 199 2.85 10.03 -16.14
C LEU A 199 1.60 10.57 -15.44
N TYR A 200 1.04 11.68 -15.95
CA TYR A 200 -0.18 12.27 -15.41
C TYR A 200 -1.42 11.42 -15.69
N ASN A 201 -1.55 10.85 -16.89
CA ASN A 201 -2.64 9.94 -17.22
C ASN A 201 -2.67 8.74 -16.27
N LEU A 202 -1.51 8.11 -16.06
CA LEU A 202 -1.37 6.97 -15.16
C LEU A 202 -1.67 7.35 -13.71
N ALA A 203 -1.17 8.49 -13.23
CA ALA A 203 -1.44 8.97 -11.88
C ALA A 203 -2.94 9.20 -11.63
N VAL A 204 -3.67 9.78 -12.59
CA VAL A 204 -5.11 9.98 -12.49
C VAL A 204 -5.85 8.64 -12.42
N ARG A 205 -5.56 7.70 -13.34
CA ARG A 205 -6.22 6.38 -13.37
C ARG A 205 -5.95 5.54 -12.12
N ILE A 206 -4.76 5.64 -11.55
CA ILE A 206 -4.45 5.04 -10.24
C ILE A 206 -5.29 5.74 -9.17
N GLY A 207 -5.26 7.06 -9.13
CA GLY A 207 -5.99 7.85 -8.14
C GLY A 207 -7.50 7.55 -8.10
N GLU A 208 -8.14 7.45 -9.26
CA GLU A 208 -9.57 7.10 -9.39
C GLU A 208 -9.93 5.77 -8.72
N LYS A 209 -9.03 4.77 -8.78
CA LYS A 209 -9.28 3.48 -8.14
C LYS A 209 -9.27 3.57 -6.61
N PHE A 210 -8.51 4.51 -6.05
CA PHE A 210 -8.29 4.66 -4.62
C PHE A 210 -9.00 5.87 -4.00
N ASP A 211 -9.82 6.58 -4.77
CA ASP A 211 -10.46 7.85 -4.37
C ASP A 211 -9.43 8.89 -3.91
N VAL A 212 -8.38 9.08 -4.71
CA VAL A 212 -7.30 10.06 -4.50
C VAL A 212 -7.10 10.87 -5.78
N SER A 213 -7.03 12.19 -5.68
CA SER A 213 -6.77 13.06 -6.82
C SER A 213 -5.30 13.52 -6.91
N PRO A 214 -4.84 13.97 -8.08
CA PRO A 214 -3.53 14.63 -8.21
C PRO A 214 -3.36 15.88 -7.33
N GLU A 215 -4.45 16.55 -6.94
CA GLU A 215 -4.39 17.71 -6.04
C GLU A 215 -4.02 17.30 -4.61
N ASP A 216 -4.50 16.13 -4.16
CA ASP A 216 -4.22 15.62 -2.81
C ASP A 216 -2.73 15.33 -2.57
N ILE A 217 -1.97 15.10 -3.64
CA ILE A 217 -0.56 14.74 -3.58
C ILE A 217 0.39 15.90 -3.86
N LYS A 218 -0.14 17.13 -3.93
CA LYS A 218 0.67 18.36 -3.97
C LYS A 218 1.24 18.66 -2.58
N LYS A 219 2.42 19.26 -2.57
CA LYS A 219 3.07 19.74 -1.34
C LYS A 219 2.58 21.13 -0.98
#